data_AF-A0A2E3WSM0-F1
#
_entry.id   AF-A0A2E3WSM0-F1
#
_cell.length_a   1.000
_cell.length_b   1.000
_cell.length_c   1.000
_cell.angle_alpha   90.00
_cell.angle_beta   90.00
_cell.angle_gamma   90.00
#
_symmetry.space_group_name_H-M   'P 1'
#
loop_
_entity.id
_entity.type
_entity.pdbx_description
1 polymer ?
#
loop_
_entity_poly.entity_id
_entity_poly.type
_entity_poly.pdbx_seq_one_letter_code
_entity_poly.pdbx_strand_id
1 'polypeptide(L)'
;MKLKIDLQKFNRDGFLELSNVFNKKELFKVKKNYKNLFNGQYSTGVVPDKIKWVKGRDKNNIPRSLCNVWKSDFEVAKIVLSKKLGKIISIITNWKSVKLNQDSLIWVTPGAGTVAFHQDNPYQDWHVPGGVVTAWIPLNDTMETSGTLEYLVGSHKEKISKRLSKFYSNNEYRKIDKNLLIDQNKFERHFVCLKAGSVSIHHGNMWHGSGFNKTKKDRISISIHFMNGSSKFHNKIKSPYFNHYKINKRNEMIESFFPITWRNGIQKKYFLSDYLRSK
;
A
#
# COMPACT_ATOMS: atom_id res chain seq x y z
N MET A 1 13.52 3.34 22.09
CA MET A 1 12.74 2.08 22.18
C MET A 1 12.97 1.26 20.91
N LYS A 2 13.57 0.05 21.00
CA LYS A 2 13.70 -0.84 19.83
C LYS A 2 12.30 -1.39 19.49
N LEU A 3 11.83 -1.22 18.26
CA LEU A 3 10.58 -1.85 17.78
C LEU A 3 10.75 -3.38 17.86
N LYS A 4 9.93 -4.06 18.66
CA LYS A 4 9.89 -5.52 18.71
C LYS A 4 9.01 -6.03 17.58
N ILE A 5 9.58 -6.80 16.64
CA ILE A 5 8.86 -7.40 15.52
C ILE A 5 8.58 -8.86 15.89
N ASP A 6 7.30 -9.23 15.91
CA ASP A 6 6.85 -10.59 16.22
C ASP A 6 6.62 -11.38 14.92
N LEU A 7 7.66 -12.10 14.48
CA LEU A 7 7.59 -12.89 13.25
C LEU A 7 6.65 -14.08 13.36
N GLN A 8 6.49 -14.65 14.55
CA GLN A 8 5.57 -15.76 14.78
C GLN A 8 4.13 -15.28 14.58
N LYS A 9 3.79 -14.11 15.11
CA LYS A 9 2.50 -13.46 14.88
C LYS A 9 2.26 -13.17 13.39
N PHE A 10 3.23 -12.58 12.69
CA PHE A 10 3.07 -12.33 11.25
C PHE A 10 2.82 -13.62 10.45
N ASN A 11 3.56 -14.69 10.74
CA ASN A 11 3.40 -15.97 10.05
C ASN A 11 2.06 -16.65 10.39
N ARG A 12 1.61 -16.55 11.64
CA ARG A 12 0.34 -17.12 12.10
C ARG A 12 -0.86 -16.38 11.56
N ASP A 13 -0.86 -15.05 11.70
CA ASP A 13 -2.03 -14.17 11.52
C ASP A 13 -2.01 -13.47 10.16
N GLY A 14 -0.85 -13.36 9.52
CA GLY A 14 -0.63 -12.74 8.22
C GLY A 14 -0.50 -11.23 8.22
N PHE A 15 -0.50 -10.61 9.41
CA PHE A 15 -0.28 -9.18 9.58
C PHE A 15 0.38 -8.82 10.93
N LEU A 16 0.89 -7.59 11.02
CA LEU A 16 1.40 -6.96 12.24
C LEU A 16 0.93 -5.52 12.32
N GLU A 17 0.66 -5.03 13.53
CA GLU A 17 0.37 -3.63 13.79
C GLU A 17 1.48 -3.05 14.67
N LEU A 18 2.16 -2.04 14.15
CA LEU A 18 3.29 -1.39 14.80
C LEU A 18 2.93 0.04 15.17
N SER A 19 3.00 0.36 16.45
CA SER A 19 2.69 1.69 16.97
C SER A 19 3.89 2.64 16.86
N ASN A 20 3.62 3.94 16.65
CA ASN A 20 4.63 5.01 16.69
C ASN A 20 5.83 4.79 15.74
N VAL A 21 5.56 4.27 14.53
CA VAL A 21 6.58 4.10 13.48
C VAL A 21 6.93 5.44 12.85
N PHE A 22 5.96 6.32 12.64
CA PHE A 22 6.19 7.68 12.18
C PHE A 22 5.72 8.66 13.25
N ASN A 23 6.47 9.74 13.42
CA ASN A 23 6.02 10.81 14.30
C ASN A 23 4.97 11.68 13.59
N LYS A 24 4.15 12.38 14.37
CA LYS A 24 3.06 13.21 13.83
C LYS A 24 3.56 14.35 12.93
N LYS A 25 4.79 14.87 13.16
CA LYS A 25 5.37 15.94 12.34
C LYS A 25 5.69 15.46 10.92
N GLU A 26 6.17 14.22 10.77
CA GLU A 26 6.42 13.59 9.46
C GLU A 26 5.14 13.48 8.64
N LEU A 27 4.03 13.09 9.27
CA LEU A 27 2.74 12.93 8.59
C LEU A 27 1.99 14.25 8.36
N PHE A 28 2.27 15.27 9.18
CA PHE A 28 1.49 16.52 9.19
C PHE A 28 1.50 17.22 7.84
N LYS A 29 2.63 17.26 7.14
CA LYS A 29 2.75 17.96 5.85
C LYS A 29 1.89 17.30 4.77
N VAL A 30 1.93 15.97 4.67
CA VAL A 30 1.06 15.23 3.74
C VAL A 30 -0.40 15.43 4.12
N LYS A 31 -0.74 15.36 5.41
CA LYS A 31 -2.10 15.59 5.90
C LYS A 31 -2.61 17.01 5.64
N LYS A 32 -1.75 18.02 5.65
CA LYS A 32 -2.12 19.40 5.34
C LYS A 32 -2.38 19.59 3.85
N ASN A 33 -1.61 18.90 3.00
CA ASN A 33 -1.56 19.19 1.57
C ASN A 33 -2.23 18.13 0.67
N TYR A 34 -2.76 17.02 1.22
CA TYR A 34 -3.28 15.93 0.38
C TYR A 34 -4.33 16.39 -0.64
N LYS A 35 -5.19 17.36 -0.30
CA LYS A 35 -6.21 17.88 -1.22
C LYS A 35 -5.59 18.54 -2.45
N ASN A 36 -4.44 19.18 -2.32
CA ASN A 36 -3.71 19.80 -3.44
C ASN A 36 -3.30 18.72 -4.45
N LEU A 37 -2.84 17.55 -3.98
CA LEU A 37 -2.49 16.42 -4.84
C LEU A 37 -3.71 15.90 -5.62
N PHE A 38 -4.88 15.82 -4.97
CA PHE A 38 -6.14 15.46 -5.64
C PHE A 38 -6.71 16.57 -6.55
N ASN A 39 -6.19 17.80 -6.44
CA ASN A 39 -6.50 18.92 -7.32
C ASN A 39 -5.44 19.14 -8.42
N GLY A 40 -4.49 18.21 -8.60
CA GLY A 40 -3.49 18.28 -9.67
C GLY A 40 -2.25 19.12 -9.36
N GLN A 41 -2.04 19.52 -8.10
CA GLN A 41 -0.87 20.30 -7.69
C GLN A 41 0.21 19.37 -7.15
N TYR A 42 1.29 19.17 -7.92
CA TYR A 42 2.36 18.23 -7.63
C TYR A 42 3.68 18.97 -7.39
N SER A 43 4.32 18.78 -6.24
CA SER A 43 5.53 19.53 -5.86
C SER A 43 6.75 19.21 -6.72
N THR A 44 6.74 18.07 -7.41
CA THR A 44 7.82 17.63 -8.30
C THR A 44 7.55 17.99 -9.78
N GLY A 45 6.35 18.51 -10.09
CA GLY A 45 5.88 18.68 -11.47
C GLY A 45 5.47 17.38 -12.17
N VAL A 46 5.59 16.21 -11.52
CA VAL A 46 5.29 14.90 -12.12
C VAL A 46 3.90 14.41 -11.68
N VAL A 47 3.05 14.03 -12.64
CA VAL A 47 1.73 13.46 -12.36
C VAL A 47 1.83 12.03 -11.79
N PRO A 48 0.92 11.60 -10.90
CA PRO A 48 0.89 10.22 -10.41
C PRO A 48 0.70 9.21 -11.55
N ASP A 49 1.33 8.05 -11.47
CA ASP A 49 1.23 7.02 -12.52
C ASP A 49 -0.22 6.54 -12.77
N LYS A 50 -1.08 6.63 -11.74
CA LYS A 50 -2.51 6.31 -11.86
C LYS A 50 -3.33 7.29 -11.04
N ILE A 51 -4.36 7.86 -11.66
CA ILE A 51 -5.35 8.73 -11.02
C ILE A 51 -6.70 8.00 -11.07
N LYS A 52 -7.11 7.40 -9.95
CA LYS A 52 -8.33 6.59 -9.87
C LYS A 52 -9.58 7.41 -9.54
N TRP A 53 -9.42 8.69 -9.25
CA TRP A 53 -10.53 9.60 -8.97
C TRP A 53 -10.17 11.03 -9.40
N VAL A 54 -11.09 11.69 -10.10
CA VAL A 54 -11.00 13.07 -10.56
C VAL A 54 -12.30 13.79 -10.20
N LYS A 55 -12.18 14.98 -9.58
CA LYS A 55 -13.31 15.82 -9.19
C LYS A 55 -14.17 16.16 -10.40
N GLY A 56 -15.48 15.97 -10.30
CA GLY A 56 -16.45 16.25 -11.37
C GLY A 56 -16.59 15.13 -12.42
N ARG A 57 -15.60 14.23 -12.53
CA ARG A 57 -15.67 13.04 -13.40
C ARG A 57 -16.19 11.82 -12.64
N ASP A 58 -15.63 11.57 -11.46
CA ASP A 58 -15.87 10.34 -10.70
C ASP A 58 -16.84 10.56 -9.54
N LYS A 59 -17.53 9.48 -9.13
CA LYS A 59 -18.51 9.54 -8.04
C LYS A 59 -17.84 9.97 -6.73
N ASN A 60 -18.55 10.73 -5.91
CA ASN A 60 -18.05 11.20 -4.62
C ASN A 60 -18.19 10.15 -3.50
N ASN A 61 -18.98 9.10 -3.71
CA ASN A 61 -19.24 8.08 -2.71
C ASN A 61 -18.23 6.91 -2.72
N ILE A 62 -17.17 6.97 -3.53
CA ILE A 62 -16.10 5.95 -3.57
C ILE A 62 -14.80 6.46 -2.95
N PRO A 63 -13.89 5.57 -2.50
CA PRO A 63 -12.54 5.94 -2.11
C PRO A 63 -11.78 6.61 -3.27
N ARG A 64 -11.15 7.74 -2.98
CA ARG A 64 -10.29 8.47 -3.91
C ARG A 64 -8.87 7.93 -3.79
N SER A 65 -8.18 7.73 -4.91
CA SER A 65 -6.81 7.20 -4.87
C SER A 65 -5.93 7.74 -6.00
N LEU A 66 -4.69 8.05 -5.63
CA LEU A 66 -3.57 8.34 -6.53
C LEU A 66 -2.51 7.26 -6.30
N CYS A 67 -1.86 6.76 -7.36
CA CYS A 67 -0.81 5.73 -7.26
C CYS A 67 0.56 6.27 -7.65
N ASN A 68 1.60 5.80 -6.96
CA ASN A 68 3.00 6.21 -7.11
C ASN A 68 3.23 7.70 -6.85
N VAL A 69 2.57 8.19 -5.82
CA VAL A 69 2.57 9.60 -5.42
C VAL A 69 3.94 10.02 -4.88
N TRP A 70 4.81 9.06 -4.51
CA TRP A 70 6.21 9.35 -4.19
C TRP A 70 6.94 10.10 -5.32
N LYS A 71 6.51 9.94 -6.57
CA LYS A 71 7.05 10.65 -7.74
C LYS A 71 6.51 12.08 -7.87
N SER A 72 5.35 12.34 -7.28
CA SER A 72 4.58 13.59 -7.43
C SER A 72 4.73 14.55 -6.26
N ASP A 73 5.10 14.04 -5.08
CA ASP A 73 5.18 14.84 -3.86
C ASP A 73 6.36 14.42 -2.96
N PHE A 74 7.22 15.39 -2.63
CA PHE A 74 8.41 15.15 -1.82
C PHE A 74 8.10 14.79 -0.36
N GLU A 75 6.95 15.19 0.20
CA GLU A 75 6.59 14.84 1.58
C GLU A 75 6.01 13.41 1.64
N VAL A 76 5.25 12.98 0.62
CA VAL A 76 4.86 11.58 0.44
C VAL A 76 6.08 10.69 0.19
N ALA A 77 7.02 11.14 -0.65
CA ALA A 77 8.25 10.39 -0.94
C ALA A 77 9.05 10.04 0.32
N LYS A 78 9.17 10.95 1.29
CA LYS A 78 9.89 10.67 2.55
C LYS A 78 9.30 9.51 3.35
N ILE A 79 7.97 9.35 3.30
CA ILE A 79 7.28 8.27 4.00
C ILE A 79 7.43 6.98 3.19
N VAL A 80 7.10 7.03 1.90
CA VAL A 80 7.09 5.85 1.00
C VAL A 80 8.48 5.23 0.85
N LEU A 81 9.52 6.08 0.74
CA LEU A 81 10.91 5.67 0.54
C LEU A 81 11.67 5.51 1.87
N SER A 82 10.97 5.46 3.00
CA SER A 82 11.57 5.37 4.32
C SER A 82 12.45 4.14 4.46
N LYS A 83 13.75 4.37 4.69
CA LYS A 83 14.72 3.30 5.01
C LYS A 83 14.34 2.53 6.27
N LYS A 84 13.71 3.20 7.25
CA LYS A 84 13.21 2.56 8.47
C LYS A 84 12.14 1.53 8.13
N LEU A 85 11.17 1.89 7.28
CA LEU A 85 10.12 0.97 6.86
C LEU A 85 10.69 -0.16 6.01
N GLY A 86 11.57 0.14 5.05
CA GLY A 86 12.27 -0.89 4.27
C GLY A 86 13.03 -1.90 5.13
N LYS A 87 13.67 -1.45 6.23
CA LYS A 87 14.33 -2.35 7.20
C LYS A 87 13.35 -3.23 7.96
N ILE A 88 12.19 -2.70 8.35
CA ILE A 88 11.15 -3.49 9.04
C ILE A 88 10.65 -4.59 8.10
N ILE A 89 10.37 -4.24 6.84
CA ILE A 89 9.92 -5.19 5.83
C ILE A 89 10.97 -6.27 5.57
N SER A 90 12.25 -5.91 5.53
CA SER A 90 13.32 -6.91 5.31
C SER A 90 13.42 -7.91 6.45
N ILE A 91 13.20 -7.50 7.70
CA ILE A 91 13.15 -8.39 8.86
C ILE A 91 11.94 -9.33 8.76
N ILE A 92 10.76 -8.81 8.41
CA ILE A 92 9.52 -9.59 8.27
C ILE A 92 9.63 -10.66 7.17
N THR A 93 10.25 -10.30 6.04
CA THR A 93 10.31 -11.12 4.83
C THR A 93 11.58 -11.95 4.71
N ASN A 94 12.59 -11.68 5.54
CA ASN A 94 13.96 -12.15 5.39
C ASN A 94 14.59 -11.80 4.02
N TRP A 95 14.11 -10.77 3.33
CA TRP A 95 14.70 -10.33 2.06
C TRP A 95 16.01 -9.58 2.29
N LYS A 96 17.06 -9.92 1.52
CA LYS A 96 18.36 -9.23 1.57
C LYS A 96 18.29 -7.77 1.11
N SER A 97 17.27 -7.43 0.31
CA SER A 97 16.95 -6.07 -0.12
C SER A 97 15.45 -5.91 -0.36
N VAL A 98 14.95 -4.69 -0.19
CA VAL A 98 13.53 -4.35 -0.29
C VAL A 98 13.38 -3.25 -1.31
N LYS A 99 12.47 -3.48 -2.27
CA LYS A 99 12.20 -2.57 -3.39
C LYS A 99 10.75 -2.12 -3.32
N LEU A 100 10.52 -0.85 -3.65
CA LEU A 100 9.17 -0.32 -3.79
C LEU A 100 8.51 -0.92 -5.03
N ASN A 101 7.34 -1.52 -4.87
CA ASN A 101 6.50 -1.98 -5.97
C ASN A 101 5.55 -0.86 -6.41
N GLN A 102 4.72 -0.36 -5.49
CA GLN A 102 3.76 0.73 -5.73
C GLN A 102 3.37 1.39 -4.41
N ASP A 103 3.13 2.70 -4.40
CA ASP A 103 2.37 3.34 -3.31
C ASP A 103 1.00 3.82 -3.77
N SER A 104 0.10 4.07 -2.83
CA SER A 104 -1.16 4.74 -3.08
C SER A 104 -1.54 5.67 -1.93
N LEU A 105 -1.78 6.94 -2.24
CA LEU A 105 -2.44 7.87 -1.33
C LEU A 105 -3.94 7.68 -1.50
N ILE A 106 -4.64 7.39 -0.40
CA ILE A 106 -6.06 7.08 -0.38
C ILE A 106 -6.78 8.09 0.52
N TRP A 107 -7.87 8.65 0.00
CA TRP A 107 -8.75 9.59 0.70
C TRP A 107 -10.19 9.09 0.64
N VAL A 108 -10.78 8.85 1.81
CA VAL A 108 -12.18 8.44 1.96
C VAL A 108 -12.93 9.52 2.74
N THR A 109 -13.82 10.23 2.05
CA THR A 109 -14.68 11.25 2.64
C THR A 109 -15.80 10.63 3.50
N PRO A 110 -16.44 11.39 4.40
CA PRO A 110 -17.67 10.99 5.06
C PRO A 110 -18.71 10.42 4.06
N GLY A 111 -19.31 9.28 4.40
CA GLY A 111 -20.27 8.56 3.56
C GLY A 111 -19.66 7.78 2.38
N ALA A 112 -18.36 7.94 2.09
CA ALA A 112 -17.71 7.23 0.99
C ALA A 112 -17.16 5.86 1.40
N GLY A 113 -16.99 4.98 0.42
CA GLY A 113 -16.58 3.58 0.56
C GLY A 113 -17.13 2.77 -0.62
N THR A 114 -17.11 1.46 -0.63
CA THR A 114 -16.29 0.51 0.14
C THR A 114 -15.14 0.02 -0.74
N VAL A 115 -14.25 -0.80 -0.20
CA VAL A 115 -13.34 -1.66 -1.00
C VAL A 115 -13.73 -3.11 -0.73
N ALA A 116 -14.07 -3.84 -1.79
CA ALA A 116 -14.41 -5.26 -1.71
C ALA A 116 -13.24 -6.08 -1.14
N PHE A 117 -13.55 -7.16 -0.43
CA PHE A 117 -12.53 -8.08 0.07
C PHE A 117 -11.72 -8.66 -1.09
N HIS A 118 -10.39 -8.56 -1.02
CA HIS A 118 -9.45 -9.03 -2.04
C HIS A 118 -8.10 -9.40 -1.41
N GLN A 119 -7.22 -9.96 -2.24
CA GLN A 119 -5.79 -10.13 -1.96
C GLN A 119 -5.00 -9.19 -2.87
N ASP A 120 -3.80 -8.77 -2.45
CA ASP A 120 -2.94 -7.86 -3.23
C ASP A 120 -2.21 -8.59 -4.37
N ASN A 121 -1.68 -9.78 -4.10
CA ASN A 121 -0.82 -10.53 -5.02
C ASN A 121 -1.41 -10.82 -6.40
N PRO A 122 -2.73 -11.10 -6.56
CA PRO A 122 -3.34 -11.24 -7.90
C PRO A 122 -3.15 -10.02 -8.81
N TYR A 123 -2.90 -8.83 -8.25
CA TYR A 123 -2.69 -7.58 -9.01
C TYR A 123 -1.21 -7.23 -9.19
N GLN A 124 -0.31 -7.97 -8.55
CA GLN A 124 1.14 -7.75 -8.53
C GLN A 124 1.93 -8.93 -9.13
N ASP A 125 1.30 -9.73 -9.98
CA ASP A 125 1.87 -10.90 -10.67
C ASP A 125 2.87 -10.58 -11.81
N TRP A 126 3.12 -9.29 -12.07
CA TRP A 126 3.94 -8.78 -13.17
C TRP A 126 5.45 -8.74 -12.86
N HIS A 127 5.90 -9.29 -11.73
CA HIS A 127 7.33 -9.37 -11.36
C HIS A 127 7.73 -10.74 -10.81
N VAL A 128 9.03 -11.07 -10.91
CA VAL A 128 9.64 -12.31 -10.44
C VAL A 128 11.00 -12.06 -9.75
N PRO A 129 11.31 -12.66 -8.58
CA PRO A 129 10.38 -13.41 -7.72
C PRO A 129 9.15 -12.57 -7.35
N GLY A 130 7.98 -13.22 -7.32
CA GLY A 130 6.69 -12.55 -7.13
C GLY A 130 6.37 -12.31 -5.66
N GLY A 131 5.20 -11.71 -5.42
CA GLY A 131 4.64 -11.49 -4.09
C GLY A 131 5.02 -10.14 -3.49
N VAL A 132 4.06 -9.56 -2.76
CA VAL A 132 4.25 -8.30 -2.04
C VAL A 132 3.95 -8.44 -0.55
N VAL A 133 4.55 -7.55 0.24
CA VAL A 133 4.12 -7.22 1.60
C VAL A 133 3.73 -5.75 1.62
N THR A 134 2.57 -5.46 2.21
CA THR A 134 1.97 -4.14 2.16
C THR A 134 2.09 -3.46 3.53
N ALA A 135 2.51 -2.21 3.56
CA ALA A 135 2.44 -1.35 4.73
C ALA A 135 1.36 -0.30 4.54
N TRP A 136 0.34 -0.32 5.39
CA TRP A 136 -0.75 0.64 5.42
C TRP A 136 -0.59 1.60 6.60
N ILE A 137 -0.58 2.90 6.30
CA ILE A 137 -0.22 3.98 7.23
C ILE A 137 -1.36 4.99 7.27
N PRO A 138 -2.13 5.08 8.37
CA PRO A 138 -3.13 6.11 8.51
C PRO A 138 -2.51 7.46 8.94
N LEU A 139 -2.98 8.54 8.32
CA LEU A 139 -2.56 9.92 8.62
C LEU A 139 -3.46 10.58 9.69
N ASN A 140 -4.56 9.92 10.03
CA ASN A 140 -5.44 10.24 11.13
C ASN A 140 -5.83 8.96 11.86
N ASP A 141 -6.23 9.09 13.13
CA ASP A 141 -6.69 7.94 13.90
C ASP A 141 -7.83 7.23 13.17
N THR A 142 -7.75 5.91 13.11
CA THR A 142 -8.79 5.05 12.55
C THR A 142 -9.52 4.28 13.63
N MET A 143 -10.79 4.05 13.33
CA MET A 143 -11.76 3.29 14.12
C MET A 143 -12.59 2.46 13.15
N GLU A 144 -13.32 1.47 13.66
CA GLU A 144 -14.19 0.62 12.86
C GLU A 144 -15.13 1.43 11.95
N THR A 145 -15.73 2.49 12.49
CA THR A 145 -16.68 3.35 11.78
C THR A 145 -16.03 4.32 10.79
N SER A 146 -14.69 4.46 10.78
CA SER A 146 -13.97 5.35 9.85
C SER A 146 -13.75 4.76 8.45
N GLY A 147 -14.35 3.58 8.20
CA GLY A 147 -14.08 2.79 7.01
C GLY A 147 -12.62 2.36 7.00
N THR A 148 -12.12 1.79 8.10
CA THR A 148 -10.72 1.30 8.17
C THR A 148 -10.53 0.00 7.37
N LEU A 149 -9.32 -0.55 7.34
CA LEU A 149 -9.09 -1.90 6.80
C LEU A 149 -9.70 -2.96 7.73
N GLU A 150 -10.19 -4.02 7.12
CA GLU A 150 -10.74 -5.20 7.79
C GLU A 150 -10.03 -6.43 7.22
N TYR A 151 -9.49 -7.29 8.08
CA TYR A 151 -8.77 -8.51 7.73
C TYR A 151 -9.58 -9.76 8.05
N LEU A 152 -9.41 -10.82 7.25
CA LEU A 152 -9.72 -12.20 7.65
C LEU A 152 -8.45 -12.83 8.21
N VAL A 153 -8.34 -12.94 9.54
CA VAL A 153 -7.09 -13.32 10.22
C VAL A 153 -6.61 -14.70 9.76
N GLY A 154 -5.33 -14.82 9.38
CA GLY A 154 -4.73 -16.09 8.94
C GLY A 154 -5.09 -16.51 7.51
N SER A 155 -5.95 -15.76 6.80
CA SER A 155 -6.40 -16.08 5.44
C SER A 155 -5.30 -15.97 4.38
N HIS A 156 -4.13 -15.42 4.71
CA HIS A 156 -2.96 -15.39 3.82
C HIS A 156 -2.42 -16.79 3.48
N LYS A 157 -2.80 -17.81 4.25
CA LYS A 157 -2.50 -19.23 4.01
C LYS A 157 -3.40 -19.87 2.97
N GLU A 158 -4.51 -19.22 2.60
CA GLU A 158 -5.38 -19.66 1.52
C GLU A 158 -4.72 -19.46 0.15
N LYS A 159 -5.27 -20.15 -0.87
CA LYS A 159 -4.80 -20.01 -2.24
C LYS A 159 -4.94 -18.57 -2.73
N ILE A 160 -4.04 -18.20 -3.63
CA ILE A 160 -4.12 -16.92 -4.36
C ILE A 160 -5.34 -16.97 -5.28
N SER A 161 -6.21 -15.98 -5.14
CA SER A 161 -7.42 -15.80 -5.93
C SER A 161 -7.14 -15.21 -7.31
N LYS A 162 -8.17 -15.17 -8.16
CA LYS A 162 -8.15 -14.36 -9.38
C LYS A 162 -8.43 -12.90 -9.05
N ARG A 163 -8.04 -11.99 -9.95
CA ARG A 163 -8.42 -10.57 -9.88
C ARG A 163 -9.95 -10.42 -9.87
N LEU A 164 -10.45 -9.51 -9.06
CA LEU A 164 -11.86 -9.12 -9.05
C LEU A 164 -12.19 -8.31 -10.30
N SER A 165 -13.41 -8.47 -10.80
CA SER A 165 -13.95 -7.64 -11.88
C SER A 165 -14.36 -6.24 -11.40
N LYS A 166 -14.73 -6.09 -10.11
CA LYS A 166 -15.11 -4.82 -9.48
C LYS A 166 -14.50 -4.70 -8.09
N PHE A 167 -13.82 -3.59 -7.84
CA PHE A 167 -13.17 -3.28 -6.55
C PHE A 167 -14.05 -2.47 -5.60
N TYR A 168 -14.96 -1.67 -6.15
CA TYR A 168 -15.88 -0.84 -5.40
C TYR A 168 -17.25 -1.52 -5.44
N SER A 169 -17.79 -1.81 -4.27
CA SER A 169 -19.10 -2.45 -4.13
C SER A 169 -20.07 -1.52 -3.44
N ASN A 170 -21.34 -1.88 -3.51
CA ASN A 170 -22.37 -1.30 -2.66
C ASN A 170 -22.24 -1.93 -1.24
N ASN A 171 -23.34 -2.06 -0.50
CA ASN A 171 -23.36 -2.55 0.89
C ASN A 171 -22.79 -3.98 1.10
N GLU A 172 -22.52 -4.75 0.04
CA GLU A 172 -22.04 -6.15 0.10
C GLU A 172 -20.50 -6.31 0.08
N TYR A 173 -19.71 -5.31 0.50
CA TYR A 173 -18.23 -5.36 0.36
C TYR A 173 -17.54 -6.54 1.05
N ARG A 174 -18.18 -7.11 2.08
CA ARG A 174 -17.73 -8.29 2.82
C ARG A 174 -18.02 -9.62 2.11
N LYS A 175 -18.80 -9.61 1.04
CA LYS A 175 -19.20 -10.82 0.32
C LYS A 175 -18.09 -11.21 -0.65
N ILE A 176 -17.44 -12.34 -0.36
CA ILE A 176 -16.46 -12.94 -1.25
C ILE A 176 -17.17 -14.05 -2.05
N ASP A 177 -16.92 -14.12 -3.35
CA ASP A 177 -17.38 -15.22 -4.19
C ASP A 177 -16.80 -16.55 -3.66
N LYS A 178 -17.66 -17.56 -3.45
CA LYS A 178 -17.27 -18.88 -2.95
C LYS A 178 -16.25 -19.59 -3.85
N ASN A 179 -16.20 -19.23 -5.14
CA ASN A 179 -15.18 -19.71 -6.07
C ASN A 179 -13.78 -19.13 -5.77
N LEU A 180 -13.70 -18.01 -5.06
CA LEU A 180 -12.45 -17.36 -4.66
C LEU A 180 -12.06 -17.73 -3.23
N LEU A 181 -13.03 -17.88 -2.33
CA LEU A 181 -12.84 -18.33 -0.95
C LEU A 181 -14.05 -19.15 -0.50
N ILE A 182 -13.85 -20.46 -0.29
CA ILE A 182 -14.93 -21.43 -0.04
C ILE A 182 -15.81 -21.04 1.15
N ASP A 183 -15.16 -20.74 2.28
CA ASP A 183 -15.82 -20.33 3.50
C ASP A 183 -15.05 -19.18 4.14
N GLN A 184 -15.61 -17.98 4.05
CA GLN A 184 -15.06 -16.78 4.68
C GLN A 184 -15.41 -16.67 6.17
N ASN A 185 -16.43 -17.39 6.64
CA ASN A 185 -16.93 -17.29 8.02
C ASN A 185 -16.07 -18.07 9.00
N LYS A 186 -15.21 -18.99 8.52
CA LYS A 186 -14.22 -19.68 9.35
C LYS A 186 -13.12 -18.78 9.90
N PHE A 187 -13.00 -17.54 9.41
CA PHE A 187 -11.97 -16.60 9.83
C PHE A 187 -12.51 -15.56 10.80
N GLU A 188 -11.72 -15.26 11.83
CA GLU A 188 -11.92 -14.08 12.65
C GLU A 188 -11.75 -12.81 11.80
N ARG A 189 -12.63 -11.82 12.01
CA ARG A 189 -12.53 -10.49 11.40
C ARG A 189 -11.81 -9.54 12.34
N HIS A 190 -10.77 -8.88 11.85
CA HIS A 190 -10.00 -7.89 12.60
C HIS A 190 -10.08 -6.51 11.95
N PHE A 191 -10.51 -5.49 12.69
CA PHE A 191 -10.48 -4.10 12.24
C PHE A 191 -9.15 -3.44 12.60
N VAL A 192 -8.53 -2.78 11.62
CA VAL A 192 -7.26 -2.07 11.79
C VAL A 192 -7.49 -0.68 12.40
N CYS A 193 -7.70 -0.63 13.71
CA CYS A 193 -7.97 0.60 14.46
C CYS A 193 -6.66 1.17 15.04
N LEU A 194 -6.07 2.12 14.34
CA LEU A 194 -4.72 2.60 14.59
C LEU A 194 -4.67 4.10 14.87
N LYS A 195 -3.74 4.53 15.72
CA LYS A 195 -3.39 5.95 15.86
C LYS A 195 -2.58 6.43 14.66
N ALA A 196 -2.71 7.72 14.33
CA ALA A 196 -1.87 8.33 13.31
C ALA A 196 -0.38 8.14 13.64
N GLY A 197 0.41 7.64 12.69
CA GLY A 197 1.83 7.31 12.90
C GLY A 197 2.11 5.83 13.15
N SER A 198 1.08 5.04 13.43
CA SER A 198 1.17 3.58 13.41
C SER A 198 1.19 3.03 11.98
N VAL A 199 1.54 1.75 11.83
CA VAL A 199 1.58 1.05 10.54
C VAL A 199 0.98 -0.34 10.72
N SER A 200 0.04 -0.71 9.86
CA SER A 200 -0.35 -2.12 9.67
C SER A 200 0.48 -2.69 8.53
N ILE A 201 1.09 -3.85 8.73
CA ILE A 201 1.86 -4.57 7.72
C ILE A 201 1.18 -5.88 7.46
N HIS A 202 0.76 -6.17 6.23
CA HIS A 202 0.06 -7.40 5.88
C HIS A 202 0.70 -8.12 4.69
N HIS A 203 0.58 -9.44 4.70
CA HIS A 203 1.03 -10.31 3.62
C HIS A 203 0.16 -10.11 2.37
N GLY A 204 0.72 -10.17 1.16
CA GLY A 204 -0.02 -9.93 -0.09
C GLY A 204 -1.14 -10.94 -0.41
N ASN A 205 -1.20 -12.07 0.30
CA ASN A 205 -2.32 -13.03 0.25
C ASN A 205 -3.39 -12.78 1.32
N MET A 206 -3.22 -11.81 2.22
CA MET A 206 -4.20 -11.52 3.25
C MET A 206 -5.51 -11.06 2.59
N TRP A 207 -6.61 -11.75 2.86
CA TRP A 207 -7.93 -11.26 2.46
C TRP A 207 -8.29 -10.05 3.31
N HIS A 208 -8.51 -8.93 2.63
CA HIS A 208 -8.81 -7.68 3.29
C HIS A 208 -9.75 -6.80 2.47
N GLY A 209 -10.56 -6.01 3.16
CA GLY A 209 -11.50 -5.05 2.59
C GLY A 209 -11.57 -3.77 3.41
N SER A 210 -12.46 -2.86 3.03
CA SER A 210 -12.67 -1.61 3.76
C SER A 210 -14.11 -1.13 3.66
N GLY A 211 -14.73 -0.86 4.81
CA GLY A 211 -16.12 -0.41 4.90
C GLY A 211 -16.33 1.06 4.56
N PHE A 212 -17.57 1.53 4.72
CA PHE A 212 -17.90 2.94 4.61
C PHE A 212 -17.29 3.77 5.74
N ASN A 213 -16.85 4.98 5.42
CA ASN A 213 -16.54 5.99 6.42
C ASN A 213 -17.83 6.63 6.94
N LYS A 214 -18.32 6.14 8.09
CA LYS A 214 -19.51 6.63 8.78
C LYS A 214 -19.21 7.81 9.72
N THR A 215 -17.98 8.29 9.77
CA THR A 215 -17.59 9.44 10.60
C THR A 215 -17.83 10.76 9.88
N LYS A 216 -17.71 11.88 10.61
CA LYS A 216 -17.77 13.24 10.05
C LYS A 216 -16.42 13.75 9.53
N LYS A 217 -15.36 12.91 9.52
CA LYS A 217 -13.99 13.32 9.18
C LYS A 217 -13.46 12.49 8.01
N ASP A 218 -12.62 13.10 7.19
CA ASP A 218 -11.89 12.39 6.14
C ASP A 218 -10.96 11.33 6.74
N ARG A 219 -10.88 10.15 6.12
CA ARG A 219 -9.84 9.14 6.37
C ARG A 219 -8.78 9.23 5.29
N ILE A 220 -7.54 9.50 5.68
CA ILE A 220 -6.40 9.60 4.77
C ILE A 220 -5.38 8.54 5.15
N SER A 221 -4.90 7.78 4.18
CA SER A 221 -3.92 6.73 4.39
C SER A 221 -2.97 6.61 3.21
N ILE A 222 -1.74 6.15 3.47
CA ILE A 222 -0.80 5.71 2.43
C ILE A 222 -0.71 4.18 2.51
N SER A 223 -0.93 3.51 1.39
CA SER A 223 -0.65 2.07 1.24
C SER A 223 0.60 1.88 0.40
N ILE A 224 1.54 1.05 0.85
CA ILE A 224 2.84 0.84 0.18
C ILE A 224 3.05 -0.65 0.00
N HIS A 225 3.09 -1.10 -1.25
CA HIS A 225 3.49 -2.46 -1.59
C HIS A 225 5.01 -2.52 -1.75
N PHE A 226 5.64 -3.43 -1.03
CA PHE A 226 7.05 -3.77 -1.16
C PHE A 226 7.21 -5.13 -1.82
N MET A 227 8.27 -5.27 -2.61
CA MET A 227 8.67 -6.54 -3.22
C MET A 227 10.14 -6.84 -2.92
N ASN A 228 10.55 -8.08 -3.18
CA ASN A 228 11.94 -8.49 -3.03
C ASN A 228 12.83 -7.61 -3.92
N GLY A 229 13.96 -7.12 -3.39
CA GLY A 229 14.85 -6.24 -4.12
C GLY A 229 15.51 -6.87 -5.35
N SER A 230 15.56 -8.20 -5.46
CA SER A 230 15.98 -8.90 -6.68
C SER A 230 14.88 -9.01 -7.74
N SER A 231 13.66 -8.56 -7.46
CA SER A 231 12.53 -8.64 -8.40
C SER A 231 12.83 -7.93 -9.70
N LYS A 232 12.52 -8.62 -10.80
CA LYS A 232 12.59 -8.19 -12.19
C LYS A 232 11.20 -8.27 -12.81
N PHE A 233 10.96 -7.57 -13.91
CA PHE A 233 9.72 -7.73 -14.67
C PHE A 233 9.52 -9.19 -15.06
N HIS A 234 8.29 -9.66 -14.98
CA HIS A 234 7.94 -10.98 -15.48
C HIS A 234 8.11 -11.01 -17.02
N ASN A 235 8.56 -12.15 -17.56
CA ASN A 235 8.79 -12.31 -19.00
C ASN A 235 7.49 -12.29 -19.81
N LYS A 236 6.48 -13.03 -19.32
CA LYS A 236 5.17 -13.21 -19.96
C LYS A 236 4.08 -12.26 -19.45
N ILE A 237 3.92 -12.14 -18.13
CA ILE A 237 2.85 -11.34 -17.52
C ILE A 237 3.23 -9.86 -17.60
N LYS A 238 2.38 -9.05 -18.24
CA LYS A 238 2.55 -7.61 -18.38
C LYS A 238 1.62 -6.88 -17.44
N SER A 239 2.14 -5.87 -16.74
CA SER A 239 1.34 -4.85 -16.09
C SER A 239 0.95 -3.80 -17.12
N PRO A 240 -0.34 -3.44 -17.26
CA PRO A 240 -0.76 -2.37 -18.16
C PRO A 240 -0.19 -1.00 -17.76
N TYR A 241 0.31 -0.86 -16.54
CA TYR A 241 0.86 0.40 -16.03
C TYR A 241 2.36 0.37 -15.75
N PHE A 242 2.96 -0.78 -15.44
CA PHE A 242 4.39 -0.79 -15.08
C PHE A 242 5.29 -1.18 -16.23
N ASN A 243 4.73 -1.77 -17.29
CA ASN A 243 5.51 -2.11 -18.47
C ASN A 243 6.02 -0.89 -19.23
N HIS A 244 5.48 0.33 -19.06
CA HIS A 244 6.09 1.52 -19.66
C HIS A 244 7.46 1.87 -19.08
N TYR A 245 7.81 1.35 -17.89
CA TYR A 245 9.16 1.48 -17.31
C TYR A 245 10.12 0.35 -17.74
N LYS A 246 9.63 -0.63 -18.50
CA LYS A 246 10.44 -1.78 -18.94
C LYS A 246 11.26 -1.38 -20.17
N ILE A 247 12.58 -1.39 -20.06
CA ILE A 247 13.47 -1.25 -21.22
C ILE A 247 13.24 -2.44 -22.16
N ASN A 248 13.14 -2.17 -23.47
CA ASN A 248 12.90 -3.21 -24.47
C ASN A 248 13.91 -4.37 -24.33
N LYS A 249 13.39 -5.61 -24.39
CA LYS A 249 14.15 -6.86 -24.21
C LYS A 249 14.92 -7.01 -22.88
N ARG A 250 14.72 -6.11 -21.89
CA ARG A 250 15.29 -6.23 -20.54
C ARG A 250 14.20 -6.45 -19.51
N ASN A 251 14.48 -7.28 -18.51
CA ASN A 251 13.58 -7.48 -17.37
C ASN A 251 14.02 -6.73 -16.11
N GLU A 252 15.17 -6.07 -16.17
CA GLU A 252 15.68 -5.28 -15.06
C GLU A 252 14.76 -4.09 -14.77
N MET A 253 14.61 -3.80 -13.49
CA MET A 253 13.87 -2.64 -13.02
C MET A 253 14.88 -1.59 -12.59
N ILE A 254 14.79 -0.42 -13.22
CA ILE A 254 15.68 0.71 -12.92
C ILE A 254 15.31 1.27 -11.55
N GLU A 255 16.32 1.50 -10.70
CA GLU A 255 16.13 1.95 -9.32
C GLU A 255 15.45 3.33 -9.24
N SER A 256 15.58 4.19 -10.25
CA SER A 256 14.87 5.47 -10.33
C SER A 256 13.36 5.34 -10.54
N PHE A 257 12.86 4.18 -10.98
CA PHE A 257 11.43 3.91 -11.13
C PHE A 257 10.91 2.93 -10.07
N PHE A 258 11.79 2.05 -9.57
CA PHE A 258 11.52 1.06 -8.53
C PHE A 258 12.62 1.09 -7.46
N PRO A 259 12.62 2.11 -6.57
CA PRO A 259 13.71 2.35 -5.64
C PRO A 259 13.89 1.24 -4.62
N ILE A 260 15.16 0.97 -4.26
CA ILE A 260 15.51 0.05 -3.17
C ILE A 260 15.52 0.86 -1.87
N THR A 261 14.47 0.70 -1.07
CA THR A 261 14.31 1.40 0.22
C THR A 261 15.27 0.87 1.28
N TRP A 262 15.70 -0.39 1.17
CA TRP A 262 16.67 -0.99 2.08
C TRP A 262 17.46 -2.15 1.43
N ARG A 263 18.72 -2.34 1.84
CA ARG A 263 19.54 -3.51 1.51
C ARG A 263 20.55 -3.81 2.63
N ASN A 264 20.90 -5.09 2.82
CA ASN A 264 22.02 -5.51 3.66
C ASN A 264 23.34 -5.00 3.09
N GLY A 265 24.23 -4.47 3.93
CA GLY A 265 25.55 -3.94 3.53
C GLY A 265 25.55 -2.45 3.13
N ILE A 266 26.59 -2.02 2.40
CA ILE A 266 26.78 -0.63 1.99
C ILE A 266 25.72 -0.23 0.96
N GLN A 267 24.80 0.65 1.36
CA GLN A 267 23.83 1.25 0.45
C GLN A 267 24.54 2.33 -0.38
N LYS A 268 24.68 2.12 -1.70
CA LYS A 268 25.11 3.19 -2.61
C LYS A 268 24.14 4.36 -2.44
N LYS A 269 24.67 5.52 -2.04
CA LYS A 269 23.90 6.62 -1.45
C LYS A 269 23.21 7.54 -2.45
N TYR A 270 23.38 7.34 -3.76
CA TYR A 270 23.16 8.41 -4.73
C TYR A 270 21.68 8.76 -4.92
N PHE A 271 20.88 7.93 -5.57
CA PHE A 271 19.53 8.33 -5.99
C PHE A 271 18.60 8.81 -4.87
N LEU A 272 18.36 8.00 -3.83
CA LEU A 272 17.35 8.34 -2.82
C LEU A 272 17.71 9.60 -2.01
N SER A 273 18.99 9.79 -1.70
CA SER A 273 19.40 10.95 -0.92
C SER A 273 19.41 12.22 -1.75
N ASP A 274 19.74 12.13 -3.04
CA ASP A 274 19.69 13.26 -3.97
C ASP A 274 18.25 13.65 -4.27
N TYR A 275 17.39 12.66 -4.57
CA TYR A 275 15.97 12.86 -4.86
C TYR A 275 15.24 13.54 -3.70
N LEU A 276 15.42 13.07 -2.46
CA LEU A 276 14.74 13.65 -1.30
C LEU A 276 15.27 15.05 -0.89
N ARG A 277 16.41 15.48 -1.43
CA ARG A 277 17.00 16.82 -1.22
C ARG A 277 16.62 17.83 -2.30
N SER A 278 16.05 17.40 -3.42
CA SER A 278 15.77 18.21 -4.62
C SER A 278 14.57 19.16 -4.48
N LYS A 279 14.39 19.76 -3.30
CA LYS A 279 13.27 20.66 -2.98
C LYS A 279 13.44 22.06 -3.55
#